data_AF-A0A0F3GQ49-F1
#
_entry.id   AF-A0A0F3GQ49-F1
#
_cell.length_a   1.000
_cell.length_b   1.000
_cell.length_c   1.000
_cell.angle_alpha   90.00
_cell.angle_beta   90.00
_cell.angle_gamma   90.00
#
_symmetry.space_group_name_H-M   'P 1'
#
loop_
_entity.id
_entity.type
_entity.pdbx_description
1 polymer ?
#
loop_
_entity_poly.entity_id
_entity_poly.type
_entity_poly.pdbx_seq_one_letter_code
_entity_poly.pdbx_strand_id
1 'polypeptide(L)' 'MQKALRTVAKYVETPEILKELSVMGIDYAQGYFIGMPSAVIGVSEGVASVVAQGLC' A
#
# COMPACT_ATOMS: atom_id res chain seq x y z
N MET A 1 17.39 -18.14 -9.44
CA MET A 1 17.02 -16.81 -8.93
C MET A 1 15.55 -16.86 -8.52
N GLN A 2 15.25 -16.86 -7.22
CA GLN A 2 13.86 -16.88 -6.74
C GLN A 2 13.23 -15.51 -6.97
N LYS A 3 12.01 -15.47 -7.50
CA LYS A 3 11.25 -14.24 -7.73
C LYS A 3 11.03 -13.56 -6.37
N ALA A 4 11.38 -12.28 -6.25
CA ALA A 4 11.10 -11.50 -5.04
C ALA A 4 9.58 -11.45 -4.83
N LEU A 5 9.10 -12.18 -3.82
CA LEU A 5 7.68 -12.18 -3.45
C LEU A 5 7.43 -10.93 -2.61
N ARG A 6 6.41 -10.15 -2.98
CA ARG A 6 5.90 -9.05 -2.15
C ARG A 6 4.80 -9.56 -1.23
N THR A 7 4.75 -9.01 -0.04
CA THR A 7 3.84 -9.39 1.04
C THR A 7 2.65 -8.45 1.13
N VAL A 8 1.48 -8.99 1.51
CA VAL A 8 0.28 -8.19 1.79
C VAL A 8 -0.35 -8.64 3.10
N ALA A 9 -0.47 -7.72 4.05
CA ALA A 9 -1.22 -7.94 5.28
C ALA A 9 -2.70 -7.58 5.10
N LYS A 10 -3.58 -8.50 5.49
CA LYS A 10 -5.04 -8.29 5.50
C LYS A 10 -5.53 -8.06 6.92
N TYR A 11 -6.71 -7.47 7.04
CA TYR A 11 -7.38 -7.18 8.33
C TYR A 11 -6.65 -6.13 9.17
N VAL A 12 -6.08 -5.11 8.52
CA VAL A 12 -5.52 -3.95 9.22
C VAL A 12 -6.65 -3.02 9.70
N GLU A 13 -7.00 -3.13 10.98
CA GLU A 13 -8.18 -2.47 11.56
C GLU A 13 -7.84 -1.35 12.55
N THR A 14 -6.56 -1.15 12.88
CA THR A 14 -6.10 -0.08 13.76
C THR A 14 -4.79 0.57 13.25
N PRO A 15 -4.50 1.83 13.62
CA PRO A 15 -3.24 2.49 13.26
C PRO A 15 -2.01 1.79 13.86
N GLU A 16 -2.15 1.16 15.03
CA GLU A 16 -1.07 0.43 15.70
C GLU A 16 -0.63 -0.78 14.88
N ILE A 17 -1.58 -1.53 14.30
CA ILE A 17 -1.28 -2.66 13.41
C ILE A 17 -0.51 -2.17 12.18
N LEU A 18 -0.96 -1.09 11.54
CA LEU A 18 -0.27 -0.54 10.37
C LEU A 18 1.16 -0.10 10.69
N LYS A 19 1.36 0.53 11.86
CA LYS A 19 2.68 0.93 12.33
C LYS A 19 3.61 -0.27 12.50
N GLU A 20 3.13 -1.34 13.12
CA GLU A 20 3.95 -2.53 13.37
C GLU A 20 4.30 -3.27 12.07
N LEU A 21 3.36 -3.36 11.12
CA LEU A 21 3.60 -3.95 9.79
C LEU A 21 4.70 -3.22 9.01
N SER A 22 4.77 -1.89 9.15
CA SER A 22 5.83 -1.07 8.56
C SER A 22 7.21 -1.42 9.15
N VAL A 23 7.29 -1.62 10.48
CA VAL A 23 8.52 -2.05 11.16
C VAL A 23 8.95 -3.45 10.72
N MET A 24 7.99 -4.35 10.48
CA MET A 24 8.24 -5.73 10.02
C MET A 24 8.65 -5.82 8.54
N GLY A 25 8.58 -4.74 7.78
CA GLY A 25 8.95 -4.72 6.36
C GLY A 25 7.88 -5.35 5.44
N ILE A 26 6.60 -5.29 5.82
CA ILE A 26 5.50 -5.73 4.97
C ILE A 26 5.25 -4.71 3.85
N ASP A 27 5.13 -5.18 2.60
CA ASP A 27 5.09 -4.30 1.42
C ASP A 27 3.74 -3.58 1.24
N TYR A 28 2.63 -4.26 1.57
CA TYR A 28 1.28 -3.74 1.38
C TYR A 28 0.35 -4.09 2.54
N ALA A 29 -0.66 -3.25 2.74
CA ALA A 29 -1.69 -3.46 3.76
C ALA A 29 -3.09 -3.23 3.19
N GLN A 30 -4.05 -4.04 3.63
CA GLN A 30 -5.47 -3.89 3.37
C GLN A 30 -6.25 -4.09 4.67
N GLY A 31 -7.18 -3.19 4.97
CA GLY A 31 -8.14 -3.35 6.06
C GLY A 31 -8.98 -2.12 6.28
N TYR A 32 -9.98 -2.21 7.15
CA TYR A 32 -10.98 -1.16 7.36
C TYR A 32 -10.41 0.12 7.97
N PHE A 33 -9.24 0.07 8.59
CA PHE A 33 -8.52 1.29 8.98
C PHE A 33 -8.02 2.10 7.78
N ILE A 34 -7.68 1.43 6.67
CA ILE A 34 -7.18 2.06 5.43
C ILE A 34 -8.34 2.50 4.56
N GLY A 35 -9.38 1.67 4.44
CA GLY A 35 -10.57 1.99 3.68
C GLY A 35 -11.57 0.83 3.65
N MET A 36 -12.85 1.18 3.55
CA MET A 36 -13.91 0.21 3.34
C MET A 36 -13.96 -0.22 1.87
N PRO A 37 -14.18 -1.52 1.57
CA PRO A 37 -14.47 -1.97 0.22
C PRO A 37 -15.65 -1.20 -0.37
N SER A 38 -15.49 -0.78 -1.62
CA SER A 38 -16.51 -0.05 -2.37
C SER A 38 -16.88 -0.86 -3.62
N ALA A 39 -18.15 -0.76 -4.03
CA ALA A 39 -18.64 -1.37 -5.27
C ALA A 39 -17.98 -0.78 -6.52
N VAL A 40 -17.46 0.44 -6.41
CA VAL A 40 -16.78 1.15 -7.50
C VAL A 40 -15.37 1.52 -7.03
N ILE A 41 -14.38 1.28 -7.89
CA ILE A 41 -13.02 1.76 -7.67
C ILE A 41 -13.05 3.28 -7.78
N GLY A 42 -12.90 3.98 -6.66
CA GLY A 42 -12.82 5.44 -6.65
C GLY A 42 -11.55 5.89 -7.38
N VAL A 43 -11.71 6.50 -8.55
CA VAL A 43 -10.60 7.22 -9.20
C VAL A 43 -10.51 8.58 -8.53
N SER A 44 -9.52 8.77 -7.65
CA SER A 44 -9.16 10.12 -7.20
C SER A 44 -8.32 10.78 -8.31
N GLU A 45 -8.76 11.93 -8.82
CA GLU A 45 -7.96 12.78 -9.69
C GLU A 45 -6.77 13.35 -8.89
N GLY A 46 -5.70 12.58 -8.81
CA GLY A 46 -4.46 12.94 -8.12
C GLY A 46 -3.27 12.61 -9.00
N VAL A 47 -2.71 13.65 -9.64
CA VAL A 47 -1.55 13.58 -10.53
C VAL A 47 -0.37 12.84 -9.89
N ALA A 48 0.03 11.74 -10.52
CA ALA A 48 1.32 11.11 -10.26
C ALA A 48 2.43 12.04 -10.78
N SER A 49 3.01 12.85 -9.91
CA SER A 49 4.31 13.48 -10.15
C SER A 49 5.38 12.39 -10.15
N VAL A 50 5.58 11.76 -11.31
CA VAL A 50 6.78 10.99 -11.60
C VAL A 50 7.87 11.97 -12.04
N VAL A 51 8.58 12.58 -11.10
CA VAL A 51 9.92 13.10 -11.38
C VAL A 51 10.88 11.91 -11.48
N ALA A 52 10.77 11.15 -12.57
CA ALA A 52 11.90 10.40 -13.08
C ALA A 52 12.78 11.40 -13.83
N GLN A 53 13.70 12.07 -13.13
CA GLN A 53 14.82 12.71 -13.80
C GLN A 53 15.73 11.59 -14.29
N GLY A 54 15.55 11.22 -15.56
CA GLY A 54 16.57 10.52 -16.31
C GLY A 54 17.82 11.38 -16.35
N LEU A 55 18.95 10.78 -15.95
CA LEU A 55 20.28 11.30 -16.23
C LEU A 55 20.51 11.15 -17.75
N CYS A 56 20.57 12.27 -18.45
CA CYS A 56 21.26 12.43 -19.73
C CYS A 56 22.14 13.66 -19.60
#